data_AF-A0A7K7QSF4-F1
#
_entry.id   AF-A0A7K7QSF4-F1
#
_cell.length_a   1.000
_cell.length_b   1.000
_cell.length_c   1.000
_cell.angle_alpha   90.00
_cell.angle_beta   90.00
_cell.angle_gamma   90.00
#
_symmetry.space_group_name_H-M   'P 1'
#
loop_
_entity.id
_entity.type
_entity.pdbx_description
1 polymer ?
#
loop_
_entity_poly.entity_id
_entity_poly.type
_entity_poly.pdbx_seq_one_letter_code
_entity_poly.pdbx_strand_id
1 'polypeptide(L)'
;FPTDRTTEIGQLISSYLGREKNLEDHTIHLLFSANRWEHVPTMKEKLHQGITVVVDRYAFSGVAFTSAKENFCLDWCKQPDVGLPKPDLILFLQLSPEEAAERGNFGHERYETSSFQEKVLQSFYCLMKDKTLNWKTVDASKSIEDLHREIRSIAEETMQEVQNKPLGELWK
;
A
#
# COMPACT_ATOMS: atom_id res chain seq x y z
N PHE A 1 8.45 6.64 0.99
CA PHE A 1 9.20 5.37 0.94
C PHE A 1 8.81 4.57 -0.31
N PRO A 2 7.59 4.08 -0.56
CA PRO A 2 7.30 3.23 -1.72
C PRO A 2 6.88 4.01 -2.98
N THR A 3 6.64 5.31 -2.83
CA THR A 3 6.38 6.26 -3.92
C THR A 3 7.63 7.06 -4.30
N ASP A 4 8.77 6.78 -3.67
CA ASP A 4 10.01 7.45 -3.97
C ASP A 4 10.54 6.96 -5.33
N ARG A 5 10.42 7.82 -6.35
CA ARG A 5 10.83 7.55 -7.74
C ARG A 5 12.29 7.94 -8.00
N THR A 6 13.08 8.23 -6.95
CA THR A 6 14.48 8.64 -7.10
C THR A 6 15.45 7.47 -7.20
N THR A 7 15.10 6.29 -6.67
CA THR A 7 15.94 5.08 -6.77
C THR A 7 15.88 4.48 -8.17
N GLU A 8 16.89 3.70 -8.56
CA GLU A 8 16.92 3.02 -9.87
C GLU A 8 15.69 2.09 -10.05
N ILE A 9 15.30 1.40 -8.99
CA ILE A 9 14.09 0.56 -8.99
C ILE A 9 12.83 1.42 -9.12
N GLY A 10 12.74 2.52 -8.37
CA GLY A 10 11.63 3.48 -8.44
C GLY A 10 11.46 4.08 -9.84
N GLN A 11 12.56 4.38 -10.53
CA GLN A 11 12.55 4.87 -11.91
C GLN A 11 12.03 3.81 -12.89
N LEU A 12 12.47 2.55 -12.77
CA LEU A 12 11.96 1.44 -13.60
C LEU A 12 10.46 1.22 -13.41
N ILE A 13 9.98 1.28 -12.16
CA ILE A 13 8.56 1.22 -11.83
C ILE A 13 7.80 2.39 -12.47
N SER A 14 8.34 3.61 -12.38
CA SER A 14 7.72 4.81 -12.96
C SER A 14 7.57 4.67 -14.48
N SER A 15 8.62 4.27 -15.20
CA SER A 15 8.54 4.04 -16.65
C SER A 15 7.55 2.92 -17.02
N TYR A 16 7.41 1.89 -16.19
CA TYR A 16 6.39 0.85 -16.40
C TYR A 16 4.96 1.38 -16.24
N LEU A 17 4.70 2.16 -15.18
CA LEU A 17 3.39 2.76 -14.89
C LEU A 17 3.00 3.79 -15.95
N GLY A 18 3.96 4.59 -16.42
CA GLY A 18 3.82 5.55 -17.51
C GLY A 18 3.73 4.93 -18.91
N ARG A 19 3.72 3.59 -19.01
CA ARG A 19 3.65 2.83 -20.28
C ARG A 19 4.83 3.04 -21.23
N GLU A 20 5.93 3.63 -20.76
CA GLU A 20 7.18 3.81 -21.52
C GLU A 20 7.92 2.49 -21.71
N LYS A 21 7.83 1.60 -20.72
CA LYS A 21 8.42 0.26 -20.75
C LYS A 21 7.36 -0.79 -20.44
N ASN A 22 7.44 -1.91 -21.14
CA ASN A 22 6.71 -3.12 -20.79
C ASN A 22 7.64 -4.06 -20.06
N LEU A 23 7.16 -4.55 -18.92
CA LEU A 23 7.81 -5.57 -18.12
C LEU A 23 6.82 -6.71 -17.92
N GLU A 24 7.36 -7.91 -17.80
CA GLU A 24 6.61 -9.09 -17.45
C GLU A 24 6.03 -8.94 -16.03
N ASP A 25 4.84 -9.48 -15.78
CA ASP A 25 4.04 -9.21 -14.58
C ASP A 25 4.70 -9.69 -13.27
N HIS A 26 5.38 -10.85 -13.30
CA HIS A 26 6.16 -11.32 -12.16
C HIS A 26 7.36 -10.39 -11.91
N THR A 27 8.01 -9.94 -12.98
CA THR A 27 9.17 -9.02 -12.88
C THR A 27 8.78 -7.71 -12.20
N ILE A 28 7.72 -7.05 -12.66
CA ILE A 28 7.29 -5.78 -12.05
C ILE A 28 6.78 -5.99 -10.61
N HIS A 29 6.12 -7.10 -10.31
CA HIS A 29 5.70 -7.43 -8.95
C HIS A 29 6.89 -7.51 -7.99
N LEU A 30 7.95 -8.22 -8.40
CA LEU A 30 9.17 -8.35 -7.62
C LEU A 30 9.91 -7.02 -7.49
N LEU A 31 9.92 -6.16 -8.52
CA LEU A 31 10.50 -4.81 -8.43
C LEU A 31 9.75 -3.95 -7.41
N PHE A 32 8.41 -3.99 -7.38
CA PHE A 32 7.64 -3.30 -6.35
C PHE A 32 8.00 -3.78 -4.94
N SER A 33 8.22 -5.08 -4.74
CA SER A 33 8.66 -5.62 -3.46
C SER A 33 10.09 -5.20 -3.11
N ALA A 34 11.01 -5.29 -4.06
CA ALA A 34 12.40 -4.85 -3.90
C ALA A 34 12.49 -3.36 -3.52
N ASN A 35 11.65 -2.50 -4.12
CA ASN A 35 11.55 -1.09 -3.77
C ASN A 35 11.09 -0.87 -2.31
N ARG A 36 10.28 -1.76 -1.72
CA ARG A 36 9.96 -1.69 -0.28
C ARG A 36 11.17 -2.10 0.55
N TRP A 37 11.83 -3.19 0.18
CA TRP A 37 12.98 -3.74 0.88
C TRP A 37 14.18 -2.79 0.93
N GLU A 38 14.48 -2.07 -0.16
CA GLU A 38 15.59 -1.10 -0.17
C GLU A 38 15.41 0.03 0.86
N HIS A 39 14.17 0.34 1.24
CA HIS A 39 13.86 1.35 2.25
C HIS A 39 13.75 0.82 3.68
N VAL A 40 13.77 -0.51 3.90
CA VAL A 40 13.64 -1.11 5.24
C VAL A 40 14.70 -0.63 6.23
N PRO A 41 16.00 -0.53 5.87
CA PRO A 41 17.02 -0.03 6.80
C PRO A 41 16.68 1.37 7.33
N THR A 42 16.33 2.31 6.44
CA THR A 42 15.95 3.68 6.81
C THR A 42 14.64 3.74 7.61
N MET A 43 13.64 2.91 7.25
CA MET A 43 12.40 2.83 8.03
C MET A 43 12.68 2.35 9.45
N LYS A 44 13.44 1.27 9.62
CA LYS A 44 13.82 0.75 10.93
C LYS A 44 14.63 1.77 11.73
N GLU A 45 15.60 2.44 11.11
CA GLU A 45 16.39 3.49 11.78
C GLU A 45 15.50 4.60 12.35
N LYS A 46 14.59 5.15 11.54
CA LYS A 46 13.66 6.21 11.98
C LYS A 46 12.74 5.74 13.10
N LEU A 47 12.19 4.54 12.99
CA LEU A 47 11.32 3.97 14.02
C LEU A 47 12.07 3.78 15.34
N HIS A 48 13.33 3.30 15.32
CA HIS A 48 14.16 3.18 16.52
C HIS A 48 14.53 4.53 17.14
N GLN A 49 14.56 5.61 16.36
CA GLN A 49 14.73 6.98 16.85
C GLN A 49 13.45 7.56 17.48
N GLY A 50 12.35 6.80 17.53
CA GLY A 50 11.05 7.26 18.01
C GLY A 50 10.30 8.12 16.99
N ILE A 51 10.72 8.12 15.73
CA ILE A 51 10.07 8.87 14.65
C ILE A 51 8.97 8.00 14.04
N THR A 52 7.73 8.49 14.06
CA THR A 52 6.61 7.85 13.35
C THR A 52 6.77 8.01 11.85
N VAL A 53 6.54 6.93 11.10
CA VAL A 53 6.68 6.88 9.64
C VAL A 53 5.31 6.72 9.00
N VAL A 54 4.84 7.77 8.30
CA VAL A 54 3.63 7.71 7.48
C VAL A 54 4.01 7.26 6.07
N VAL A 55 3.31 6.25 5.55
CA VAL A 55 3.63 5.61 4.28
C VAL A 55 2.42 5.62 3.37
N ASP A 56 2.54 6.27 2.21
CA ASP A 56 1.56 6.17 1.14
C ASP A 56 1.80 4.88 0.34
N ARG A 57 0.82 3.97 0.40
CA ARG A 57 0.85 2.57 -0.06
C ARG A 57 1.92 1.72 0.63
N TYR A 58 1.77 0.40 0.59
CA TYR A 58 2.78 -0.54 1.11
C TYR A 58 2.62 -1.91 0.44
N ALA A 59 3.04 -3.00 1.10
CA ALA A 59 2.91 -4.37 0.62
C ALA A 59 1.49 -4.73 0.14
N PHE A 60 0.45 -4.24 0.82
CA PHE A 60 -0.94 -4.52 0.48
C PHE A 60 -1.31 -4.09 -0.94
N SER A 61 -0.82 -2.93 -1.40
CA SER A 61 -1.01 -2.49 -2.78
C SER A 61 -0.28 -3.41 -3.76
N GLY A 62 0.96 -3.83 -3.44
CA GLY A 62 1.70 -4.78 -4.29
C GLY A 62 0.94 -6.09 -4.50
N VAL A 63 0.38 -6.63 -3.42
CA VAL A 63 -0.44 -7.85 -3.46
C VAL A 63 -1.75 -7.63 -4.21
N ALA A 64 -2.53 -6.60 -3.85
CA ALA A 64 -3.84 -6.37 -4.42
C ALA A 64 -3.80 -6.09 -5.92
N PHE A 65 -2.82 -5.30 -6.40
CA PHE A 65 -2.69 -5.00 -7.83
C PHE A 65 -2.22 -6.20 -8.64
N THR A 66 -1.33 -7.03 -8.09
CA THR A 66 -0.81 -8.18 -8.85
C THR A 66 -1.81 -9.33 -8.86
N SER A 67 -2.46 -9.63 -7.74
CA SER A 67 -3.51 -10.66 -7.67
C SER A 67 -4.79 -10.32 -8.45
N ALA A 68 -4.99 -9.04 -8.81
CA ALA A 68 -6.06 -8.64 -9.72
C ALA A 68 -5.80 -9.05 -11.19
N LYS A 69 -4.55 -9.41 -11.54
CA LYS A 69 -4.18 -9.96 -12.85
C LYS A 69 -4.49 -11.45 -12.93
N GLU A 70 -4.61 -11.97 -14.15
CA GLU A 70 -4.89 -13.39 -14.37
C GLU A 70 -3.71 -14.27 -13.93
N ASN A 71 -4.01 -15.43 -13.35
CA ASN A 71 -3.04 -16.46 -12.93
C ASN A 71 -2.11 -16.08 -11.78
N PHE A 72 -2.42 -15.04 -10.99
CA PHE A 72 -1.71 -14.70 -9.77
C PHE A 72 -2.52 -15.06 -8.51
N CYS A 73 -2.01 -15.98 -7.70
CA CYS A 73 -2.63 -16.28 -6.40
C CYS A 73 -2.14 -15.30 -5.31
N LEU A 74 -3.01 -14.99 -4.34
CA LEU A 74 -2.68 -14.10 -3.23
C LEU A 74 -1.45 -14.57 -2.45
N ASP A 75 -1.31 -15.87 -2.23
CA ASP A 75 -0.20 -16.43 -1.45
C ASP A 75 1.14 -16.16 -2.10
N TRP A 76 1.25 -16.35 -3.42
CA TRP A 76 2.47 -16.03 -4.18
C TRP A 76 2.79 -14.55 -4.08
N CYS A 77 1.79 -13.69 -4.29
CA CYS A 77 1.97 -12.23 -4.22
C CYS A 77 2.42 -11.74 -2.84
N LYS A 78 2.07 -12.45 -1.75
CA LYS A 78 2.49 -12.10 -0.39
C LYS A 78 3.95 -12.45 -0.11
N GLN A 79 4.47 -13.54 -0.72
CA GLN A 79 5.78 -14.10 -0.35
C GLN A 79 6.94 -13.09 -0.40
N PRO A 80 7.07 -12.24 -1.44
CA PRO A 80 8.19 -11.30 -1.52
C PRO A 80 8.23 -10.30 -0.37
N ASP A 81 7.09 -10.00 0.26
CA ASP A 81 6.95 -9.00 1.30
C ASP A 81 6.92 -9.58 2.73
N VAL A 82 6.99 -10.91 2.87
CA VAL A 82 7.05 -11.57 4.20
C VAL A 82 8.30 -11.12 4.94
N GLY A 83 8.13 -10.64 6.17
CA GLY A 83 9.22 -10.14 7.01
C GLY A 83 9.50 -8.64 6.91
N LEU A 84 8.77 -7.90 6.05
CA LEU A 84 8.80 -6.43 6.08
C LEU A 84 8.39 -5.90 7.48
N PRO A 85 8.82 -4.69 7.87
CA PRO A 85 8.27 -3.98 9.03
C PRO A 85 6.73 -4.01 9.02
N LYS A 86 6.15 -4.66 10.04
CA LYS A 86 4.70 -4.76 10.15
C LYS A 86 4.11 -3.39 10.50
N PRO A 87 3.12 -2.88 9.74
CA PRO A 87 2.43 -1.66 10.11
C PRO A 87 1.61 -1.83 11.39
N ASP A 88 1.73 -0.87 12.30
CA ASP A 88 0.91 -0.78 13.52
C ASP A 88 -0.54 -0.35 13.24
N LEU A 89 -0.73 0.37 12.13
CA LEU A 89 -2.02 0.87 11.66
C LEU A 89 -2.04 0.81 10.12
N ILE A 90 -3.16 0.34 9.57
CA ILE A 90 -3.41 0.36 8.13
C ILE A 90 -4.74 1.05 7.89
N LEU A 91 -4.67 2.24 7.30
CA LEU A 91 -5.84 3.03 6.93
C LEU A 91 -6.28 2.65 5.51
N PHE A 92 -7.45 2.05 5.39
CA PHE A 92 -8.08 1.79 4.11
C PHE A 92 -9.11 2.89 3.82
N LEU A 93 -8.75 3.80 2.92
CA LEU A 93 -9.62 4.90 2.50
C LEU A 93 -10.63 4.37 1.49
N GLN A 94 -11.86 4.13 1.95
CA GLN A 94 -12.93 3.61 1.13
C GLN A 94 -13.64 4.74 0.41
N LEU A 95 -13.73 4.62 -0.91
CA LEU A 95 -14.47 5.54 -1.78
C LEU A 95 -15.25 4.71 -2.80
N SER A 96 -16.45 5.14 -3.16
CA SER A 96 -17.17 4.49 -4.25
C SER A 96 -16.44 4.69 -5.59
N PRO A 97 -16.52 3.75 -6.54
CA PRO A 97 -15.96 3.93 -7.88
C PRO A 97 -16.49 5.18 -8.59
N GLU A 98 -17.76 5.53 -8.35
CA GLU A 98 -18.43 6.71 -8.91
C GLU A 98 -17.77 8.00 -8.41
N GLU A 99 -17.62 8.15 -7.09
CA GLU A 99 -16.96 9.32 -6.48
C GLU A 99 -15.46 9.39 -6.80
N ALA A 100 -14.81 8.23 -6.97
CA ALA A 100 -13.41 8.17 -7.37
C ALA A 100 -13.20 8.69 -8.80
N ALA A 101 -14.13 8.38 -9.72
CA ALA A 101 -14.08 8.85 -11.11
C ALA A 101 -14.28 10.38 -11.20
N GLU A 102 -15.10 10.97 -10.32
CA GLU A 102 -15.34 12.42 -10.27
C GLU A 102 -14.10 13.24 -9.86
N ARG A 103 -13.13 12.63 -9.15
CA ARG A 103 -11.91 13.32 -8.67
C ARG A 103 -10.87 13.60 -9.77
N GLY A 104 -11.11 13.16 -11.01
CA GLY A 104 -10.26 13.43 -12.17
C GLY A 104 -8.97 12.61 -12.22
N ASN A 105 -8.22 12.73 -13.32
CA ASN A 105 -6.98 12.00 -13.65
C ASN A 105 -7.07 10.47 -13.86
N PHE A 106 -8.27 9.88 -13.84
CA PHE A 106 -8.44 8.45 -14.13
C PHE A 106 -8.17 8.14 -15.61
N GLY A 107 -7.16 7.33 -15.91
CA GLY A 107 -6.91 6.73 -17.22
C GLY A 107 -5.51 6.97 -17.81
N HIS A 108 -4.66 7.74 -17.13
CA HIS A 108 -3.31 8.07 -17.60
C HIS A 108 -2.30 6.98 -17.25
N GLU A 109 -2.40 6.37 -16.07
CA GLU A 109 -1.49 5.29 -15.66
C GLU A 109 -2.02 3.90 -16.10
N ARG A 110 -1.14 2.90 -16.06
CA ARG A 110 -1.42 1.53 -16.57
C ARG A 110 -2.63 0.84 -15.94
N TYR A 111 -2.96 1.14 -14.68
CA TYR A 111 -3.97 0.41 -13.90
C TYR A 111 -5.29 1.16 -13.69
N GLU A 112 -5.46 2.32 -14.32
CA GLU A 112 -6.62 3.18 -14.12
C GLU A 112 -7.77 2.80 -15.07
N THR A 113 -8.29 1.58 -14.89
CA THR A 113 -9.50 1.10 -15.58
C THR A 113 -10.49 0.53 -14.57
N SER A 114 -11.78 0.86 -14.68
CA SER A 114 -12.80 0.53 -13.66
C SER A 114 -12.88 -0.97 -13.35
N SER A 115 -12.89 -1.82 -14.39
CA SER A 115 -12.96 -3.28 -14.23
C SER A 115 -11.74 -3.88 -13.51
N PHE A 116 -10.57 -3.28 -13.67
CA PHE A 116 -9.37 -3.69 -12.94
C PHE A 116 -9.42 -3.23 -11.48
N GLN A 117 -9.86 -2.00 -11.24
CA GLN A 117 -9.99 -1.45 -9.88
C GLN A 117 -10.99 -2.25 -9.03
N GLU A 118 -12.08 -2.76 -9.61
CA GLU A 118 -12.99 -3.67 -8.94
C GLU A 118 -12.28 -4.95 -8.45
N LYS A 119 -11.44 -5.58 -9.30
CA LYS A 119 -10.66 -6.77 -8.92
C LYS A 119 -9.64 -6.45 -7.82
N VAL A 120 -9.00 -5.28 -7.90
CA VAL A 120 -8.07 -4.80 -6.87
C VAL A 120 -8.81 -4.61 -5.54
N LEU A 121 -10.01 -4.02 -5.55
CA LEU A 121 -10.83 -3.84 -4.36
C LEU A 121 -11.22 -5.18 -3.72
N GLN A 122 -11.62 -6.18 -4.52
CA GLN A 122 -11.89 -7.53 -3.99
C GLN A 122 -10.65 -8.15 -3.34
N SER A 123 -9.47 -7.91 -3.92
CA SER A 123 -8.20 -8.39 -3.37
C SER A 123 -7.88 -7.71 -2.03
N PHE A 124 -8.14 -6.40 -1.89
CA PHE A 124 -8.05 -5.71 -0.60
C PHE A 124 -9.01 -6.28 0.44
N TYR A 125 -10.27 -6.56 0.08
CA TYR A 125 -11.21 -7.20 1.02
C TYR A 125 -10.74 -8.58 1.49
N CYS A 126 -10.06 -9.35 0.64
CA CYS A 126 -9.41 -10.58 1.06
C CYS A 126 -8.27 -10.34 2.07
N LEU A 127 -7.43 -9.33 1.84
CA LEU A 127 -6.35 -8.96 2.76
C LEU A 127 -6.85 -8.45 4.11
N MET A 128 -7.97 -7.72 4.13
CA MET A 128 -8.60 -7.20 5.35
C MET A 128 -9.20 -8.28 6.26
N LYS A 129 -9.32 -9.53 5.78
CA LYS A 129 -9.76 -10.67 6.61
C LYS A 129 -8.68 -11.10 7.61
N ASP A 130 -7.42 -10.74 7.37
CA ASP A 130 -6.30 -11.06 8.25
C ASP A 130 -6.41 -10.28 9.58
N LYS A 131 -6.80 -11.00 10.64
CA LYS A 131 -6.99 -10.42 11.99
C LYS A 131 -5.69 -10.10 12.71
N THR A 132 -4.54 -10.51 12.17
CA THR A 132 -3.24 -10.12 12.73
C THR A 132 -2.88 -8.67 12.41
N LEU A 133 -3.59 -8.05 11.47
CA LEU A 133 -3.34 -6.70 10.97
C LEU A 133 -4.41 -5.71 11.48
N ASN A 134 -3.96 -4.52 11.89
CA ASN A 134 -4.84 -3.47 12.40
C ASN A 134 -5.40 -2.60 11.26
N TRP A 135 -6.35 -3.16 10.53
CA TRP A 135 -7.08 -2.45 9.49
C TRP A 135 -8.14 -1.51 10.09
N LYS A 136 -8.14 -0.26 9.64
CA LYS A 136 -9.19 0.72 9.92
C LYS A 136 -9.70 1.28 8.60
N THR A 137 -10.96 1.02 8.31
CA THR A 137 -11.63 1.60 7.15
C THR A 137 -12.06 3.01 7.49
N VAL A 138 -11.73 3.96 6.61
CA VAL A 138 -12.11 5.36 6.75
C VAL A 138 -12.91 5.75 5.51
N ASP A 139 -14.05 6.40 5.73
CA ASP A 139 -14.89 6.90 4.66
C ASP A 139 -14.25 8.12 3.99
N ALA A 140 -13.75 7.91 2.78
CA ALA A 140 -13.04 8.90 2.02
C ALA A 140 -13.95 9.83 1.21
N SER A 141 -15.29 9.67 1.26
CA SER A 141 -16.26 10.57 0.60
C SER A 141 -16.37 11.94 1.27
N LYS A 142 -15.96 12.03 2.54
CA LYS A 142 -15.95 13.26 3.35
C LYS A 142 -15.06 14.35 2.75
N SER A 143 -15.22 15.58 3.27
CA SER A 143 -14.31 16.69 2.96
C SER A 143 -12.87 16.35 3.37
N ILE A 144 -11.88 16.95 2.71
CA ILE A 144 -10.45 16.73 3.01
C ILE A 144 -10.16 17.03 4.48
N GLU A 145 -10.72 18.12 5.03
CA GLU A 145 -10.49 18.54 6.41
C GLU A 145 -11.10 17.57 7.43
N ASP A 146 -12.31 17.08 7.18
CA ASP A 146 -12.97 16.13 8.07
C ASP A 146 -12.28 14.77 8.04
N LEU A 147 -11.92 14.31 6.85
CA LEU A 147 -11.16 13.07 6.65
C LEU A 147 -9.79 13.16 7.33
N HIS A 148 -9.08 14.28 7.16
CA HIS A 148 -7.80 14.51 7.81
C HIS A 148 -7.91 14.45 9.33
N ARG A 149 -8.94 15.09 9.91
CA ARG A 149 -9.17 15.10 11.36
C ARG A 149 -9.42 13.70 11.90
N GLU A 150 -10.23 12.90 11.20
CA GLU A 150 -10.51 11.51 11.56
C GLU A 150 -9.25 10.64 11.48
N ILE A 151 -8.50 10.71 10.37
CA ILE A 151 -7.23 10.00 10.19
C ILE A 151 -6.23 10.37 11.30
N ARG A 152 -6.10 11.66 11.60
CA ARG A 152 -5.21 12.17 12.64
C ARG A 152 -5.58 11.60 14.00
N SER A 153 -6.86 11.61 14.37
CA SER A 153 -7.33 11.06 15.64
C SER A 153 -6.97 9.58 15.79
N ILE A 154 -7.24 8.78 14.76
CA ILE A 154 -6.95 7.33 14.77
C ILE A 154 -5.43 7.09 14.88
N ALA A 155 -4.63 7.88 14.17
CA ALA A 155 -3.18 7.78 14.19
C ALA A 155 -2.61 8.14 15.57
N GLU A 156 -3.03 9.24 16.18
CA GLU A 156 -2.58 9.67 17.51
C GLU A 156 -2.93 8.64 18.59
N GLU A 157 -4.13 8.05 18.53
CA GLU A 157 -4.56 6.98 19.45
C GLU A 157 -3.69 5.73 19.27
N THR A 158 -3.45 5.31 18.02
CA THR A 158 -2.58 4.15 17.72
C THR A 158 -1.15 4.39 18.21
N MET A 159 -0.60 5.60 18.03
CA MET A 159 0.75 5.95 18.50
C MET A 159 0.91 5.75 20.00
N GLN A 160 -0.12 6.10 20.79
CA GLN A 160 -0.10 5.89 22.24
C GLN A 160 -0.16 4.38 22.59
N GLU A 161 -0.96 3.59 21.89
CA GLU A 161 -1.11 2.16 22.14
C GLU A 161 0.14 1.33 21.81
N VAL A 162 0.96 1.78 20.88
CA VAL A 162 2.10 1.01 20.35
C VAL A 162 3.48 1.50 20.82
N GLN A 163 3.53 2.62 21.54
CA GLN A 163 4.77 3.26 21.99
C GLN A 163 5.79 2.30 22.66
N ASN A 164 5.31 1.29 23.38
CA ASN A 164 6.15 0.34 24.12
C ASN A 164 6.11 -1.08 23.54
N LYS A 165 5.57 -1.27 22.33
CA LYS A 165 5.50 -2.56 21.64
C LYS A 165 6.68 -2.70 20.67
N PRO A 166 7.27 -3.90 20.55
CA PRO A 166 8.33 -4.13 19.55
C PRO A 166 7.73 -4.08 18.14
N LEU A 167 8.54 -3.63 17.18
CA LEU A 167 8.20 -3.66 15.76
C LEU A 167 7.99 -5.10 15.29
N GLY A 168 6.80 -5.39 14.77
CA GLY A 168 6.46 -6.72 14.26
C GLY A 168 7.03 -7.00 12.86
N GLU A 169 6.90 -8.26 12.44
CA GLU A 169 7.22 -8.73 11.08
C GLU A 169 5.92 -9.06 10.33
N LEU A 170 5.82 -8.60 9.07
CA LEU A 170 4.62 -8.76 8.26
C LEU A 170 4.48 -10.20 7.74
N TRP A 171 3.28 -10.79 7.89
CA TRP A 171 2.91 -12.13 7.40
C TRP A 171 3.85 -13.28 7.80
N LYS A 172 4.42 -13.19 9.00
CA LYS A 172 5.31 -14.18 9.59
C LYS A 172 4.72 -14.77 10.86
#